data_AF-A0A2V9GXC1-F1
#
_entry.id   AF-A0A2V9GXC1-F1
#
_cell.length_a   1.000
_cell.length_b   1.000
_cell.length_c   1.000
_cell.angle_alpha   90.00
_cell.angle_beta   90.00
_cell.angle_gamma   90.00
#
_symmetry.space_group_name_H-M   'P 1'
#
loop_
_entity.id
_entity.type
_entity.pdbx_description
1 polymer ?
#
loop_
_entity_poly.entity_id
_entity_poly.type
_entity_poly.pdbx_seq_one_letter_code
_entity_poly.pdbx_strand_id
1 'polypeptide(L)' 'MLVLPAGQSGQLGSSHYSDQFSYWYEGQPVFAAFSDAGEANARKHALTLKPGS' A
#
# COMPACT_ATOMS: atom_id res chain seq x y z
N MET A 1 -1.49 -12.54 -3.76
CA MET A 1 -1.70 -12.15 -2.34
C MET A 1 -0.42 -11.52 -1.86
N LEU A 2 -0.46 -10.23 -1.51
CA LEU A 2 0.69 -9.53 -0.92
C LEU A 2 0.47 -9.52 0.59
N VAL A 3 1.44 -9.99 1.37
CA VAL A 3 1.36 -9.92 2.84
C VAL A 3 2.51 -9.06 3.31
N LEU A 4 2.17 -7.90 3.85
CA LEU A 4 3.09 -7.06 4.61
C LEU A 4 2.61 -7.13 6.06
N PRO A 5 3.27 -7.92 6.94
CA PRO A 5 2.78 -8.18 8.29
C PRO A 5 2.57 -6.93 9.17
N ALA A 6 3.15 -5.79 8.81
CA ALA A 6 2.93 -4.50 9.48
C ALA A 6 2.29 -3.47 8.55
N GLY A 7 3.08 -2.87 7.66
CA GLY A 7 2.63 -1.88 6.69
C GLY A 7 3.71 -1.66 5.62
N GLN A 8 3.45 -0.78 4.67
CA GLN A 8 4.40 -0.49 3.58
C GLN A 8 5.59 0.38 4.00
N SER A 9 5.46 1.13 5.10
CA SER A 9 6.45 2.11 5.53
C SER A 9 7.20 1.62 6.77
N GLY A 10 8.54 1.72 6.77
CA GLY A 10 9.36 1.52 7.97
C GLY A 10 9.53 2.78 8.84
N GLN A 11 8.94 3.92 8.44
CA GLN A 11 9.11 5.19 9.13
C GLN A 11 8.15 5.30 10.32
N LEU A 12 8.70 5.56 11.51
CA LEU A 12 7.91 5.85 12.71
C LEU A 12 7.06 7.11 12.49
N GLY A 13 5.77 7.02 12.88
CA GLY A 13 4.79 8.09 12.68
C GLY A 13 4.11 8.10 11.31
N SER A 14 4.51 7.22 10.38
CA SER A 14 3.79 7.03 9.12
C SER A 14 2.43 6.39 9.36
N SER A 15 1.40 6.85 8.65
CA SER A 15 0.09 6.19 8.62
C SER A 15 0.15 4.77 8.02
N HIS A 16 1.23 4.42 7.33
CA HIS A 16 1.45 3.12 6.69
C HIS A 16 2.49 2.26 7.42
N TYR A 17 2.76 2.56 8.69
CA TYR A 17 3.72 1.81 9.51
C TYR A 17 3.20 0.44 9.95
N SER A 18 1.93 0.37 10.39
CA SER A 18 1.32 -0.83 10.95
C SER A 18 -0.14 -1.02 10.52
N ASP A 19 -0.56 -0.39 9.42
CA ASP A 19 -1.96 -0.34 8.95
C ASP A 19 -2.48 -1.67 8.39
N GLN A 20 -1.59 -2.62 8.10
CA GLN A 20 -1.92 -3.96 7.59
C GLN A 20 -1.83 -5.06 8.65
N PHE A 21 -1.36 -4.75 9.87
CA PHE A 21 -1.08 -5.74 10.91
C PHE A 21 -2.31 -6.60 11.26
N SER A 22 -3.48 -5.98 11.46
CA SER A 22 -4.71 -6.72 11.80
C SER A 22 -5.10 -7.73 10.72
N TYR A 23 -4.95 -7.37 9.44
CA TYR A 23 -5.26 -8.29 8.34
C TYR A 23 -4.35 -9.51 8.37
N TRP A 24 -3.05 -9.32 8.59
CA TRP A 24 -2.11 -10.43 8.74
C TRP A 24 -2.42 -11.29 9.97
N TYR A 25 -2.62 -10.66 11.12
CA TYR A 25 -2.86 -11.34 12.40
C TYR A 25 -4.13 -12.18 12.38
N GLU A 26 -5.19 -11.68 11.74
CA GLU A 26 -6.49 -12.36 11.61
C GLU A 26 -6.55 -13.32 10.41
N GLY A 27 -5.46 -13.48 9.66
CA GLY A 27 -5.42 -14.32 8.46
C GLY A 27 -6.28 -13.81 7.30
N GLN A 28 -6.61 -12.52 7.30
CA GLN A 28 -7.37 -11.88 6.23
C GLN A 28 -6.46 -11.59 5.02
N PRO A 29 -6.92 -11.86 3.79
CA PRO A 29 -6.16 -11.54 2.60
C PRO A 29 -6.13 -10.02 2.35
N VAL A 30 -4.96 -9.52 1.94
CA VAL A 30 -4.83 -8.17 1.37
C VAL A 30 -4.78 -8.30 -0.15
N PHE A 31 -5.76 -7.70 -0.83
CA PHE A 31 -5.88 -7.71 -2.28
C PHE A 31 -5.08 -6.56 -2.88
N ALA A 32 -4.10 -6.87 -3.72
CA ALA A 32 -3.37 -5.89 -4.50
C ALA A 32 -4.03 -5.72 -5.87
N ALA A 33 -4.16 -4.47 -6.31
CA ALA A 33 -4.50 -4.19 -7.70
C ALA A 33 -3.34 -4.62 -8.62
N PHE A 34 -3.68 -5.17 -9.79
CA PHE A 34 -2.68 -5.67 -10.75
C PHE A 34 -2.79 -5.04 -12.13
N SER A 35 -4.02 -4.83 -12.63
CA SER A 35 -4.25 -4.18 -13.93
C SER A 35 -4.25 -2.66 -13.79
N ASP A 36 -3.99 -1.95 -14.89
CA ASP A 36 -4.05 -0.49 -14.93
C ASP A 36 -5.40 0.04 -14.47
N ALA A 37 -6.50 -0.60 -14.88
CA ALA A 37 -7.83 -0.25 -14.44
C ALA A 37 -8.05 -0.55 -12.94
N GLY A 38 -7.49 -1.64 -12.42
CA GLY A 38 -7.54 -1.96 -11.00
C GLY A 38 -6.78 -0.93 -10.17
N GLU A 39 -5.58 -0.55 -10.63
CA GLU A 39 -4.74 0.44 -9.97
C GLU A 39 -5.39 1.84 -10.02
N ALA A 40 -5.98 2.22 -11.16
CA ALA A 40 -6.72 3.48 -11.28
C ALA A 40 -7.90 3.58 -10.31
N ASN A 41 -8.57 2.45 -10.03
CA ASN A 41 -9.68 2.40 -9.07
C ASN A 41 -9.22 2.35 -7.60
N ALA A 42 -8.09 1.69 -7.32
CA ALA A 42 -7.59 1.50 -5.95
C ALA A 42 -6.74 2.68 -5.45
N ARG A 43 -6.13 3.46 -6.36
CA ARG A 43 -5.21 4.53 -6.04
C ARG A 43 -5.88 5.67 -5.26
N LYS A 44 -5.29 6.02 -4.11
CA LYS A 44 -5.71 7.19 -3.31
C LYS A 44 -5.03 8.50 -3.74
N HIS A 45 -3.76 8.43 -4.14
CA HIS A 45 -2.95 9.59 -4.48
C HIS A 45 -2.06 9.30 -5.70
N ALA A 46 -1.87 10.29 -6.55
CA ALA A 46 -0.99 10.22 -7.72
C ALA A 46 -0.02 11.42 -7.72
N LEU A 47 1.26 11.17 -7.98
CA LEU A 47 2.28 12.20 -8.13
C LEU A 47 3.11 11.89 -9.37
N THR A 48 3.20 12.86 -10.29
CA THR A 48 4.08 12.78 -11.47
C THR A 48 5.21 13.78 -11.28
N LEU A 49 6.44 13.28 -11.14
CA LEU A 49 7.63 14.10 -11.02
C LEU A 49 8.23 14.35 -12.40
N LYS A 50 8.72 15.58 -12.62
CA LYS A 50 9.54 15.91 -13.78
C LYS A 50 11.00 16.00 -13.35
N PRO A 51 11.95 15.48 -14.14
CA PRO A 51 13.37 15.65 -13.86
C PRO A 51 13.74 17.14 -13.73
N GLY A 52 14.68 17.45 -12.84
CA GLY A 52 15.37 18.74 -12.84
C GLY A 52 16.29 18.83 -14.06
N SER A 53 16.49 20.05 -14.56
CA SER A 53 17.40 20.36 -15.68
C SER A 53 18.83 19.86 -15.43
#